data_AF-A0AAE9JBD0-F1
#
_entry.id   AF-A0AAE9JBD0-F1
#
_cell.length_a   1.000
_cell.length_b   1.000
_cell.length_c   1.000
_cell.angle_alpha   90.00
_cell.angle_beta   90.00
_cell.angle_gamma   90.00
#
_symmetry.space_group_name_H-M   'P 1'
#
loop_
_entity.id
_entity.type
_entity.pdbx_description
1 polymer ?
#
loop_
_entity_poly.entity_id
_entity_poly.type
_entity_poly.pdbx_seq_one_letter_code
_entity_poly.pdbx_strand_id
1 'polypeptide(L)'
;MEFTERREETKNDYFQLNVSGKIMNFRLSNQYQDPEAYCHPSDKESAMEPIHNYFLDFFGDTVEYQYVGHYKEFIPHLPKVSLCLSFWADNVEGTIDIKDIEEYLASSPVLKHISMELVKPELFCPESEFWQVESITLIINNNTVPAFLRHFRGRQAFLRCYDRNTLDLIEFMNRSRTGEQCQKLEYLKIAIEFNNLPNELLNENGVKHIDAIKKSPMHTLPKR
;
A
#
# COMPACT_ATOMS: atom_id res chain seq x y z
N MET A 1 1.07 12.81 8.04
CA MET A 1 1.81 13.94 8.63
C MET A 1 3.26 13.73 8.30
N GLU A 2 3.90 14.70 7.65
CA GLU A 2 5.25 14.54 7.13
C GLU A 2 6.27 15.24 8.04
N PHE A 3 7.50 14.73 8.02
CA PHE A 3 8.62 15.27 8.80
C PHE A 3 9.69 15.76 7.85
N THR A 4 10.21 16.97 8.09
CA THR A 4 11.45 17.39 7.44
C THR A 4 12.55 17.65 8.43
N GLU A 5 13.72 17.12 8.07
CA GLU A 5 14.97 17.26 8.78
C GLU A 5 15.48 18.70 8.75
N ARG A 6 15.80 19.19 9.95
CA ARG A 6 16.55 20.43 10.11
C ARG A 6 18.00 20.25 9.67
N ARG A 7 18.40 20.95 8.60
CA ARG A 7 19.81 21.13 8.21
C ARG A 7 20.27 22.54 8.60
N GLU A 8 21.50 22.66 9.10
CA GLU A 8 22.04 23.88 9.74
C GLU A 8 21.94 25.16 8.90
N GLU A 9 21.77 25.05 7.57
CA GLU A 9 21.80 26.17 6.62
C GLU A 9 20.43 26.62 6.06
N THR A 10 19.30 26.06 6.53
CA THR A 10 17.97 26.42 5.98
C THR A 10 17.38 27.67 6.64
N LYS A 11 16.92 28.64 5.82
CA LYS A 11 16.20 29.85 6.28
C LYS A 11 15.01 29.47 7.18
N ASN A 12 14.86 30.18 8.29
CA ASN A 12 13.87 29.94 9.35
C ASN A 12 12.43 30.34 8.94
N ASP A 13 11.84 29.69 7.94
CA ASP A 13 10.39 29.83 7.65
C ASP A 13 9.59 28.73 8.39
N TYR A 14 9.60 28.79 9.73
CA TYR A 14 8.78 27.92 10.57
C TYR A 14 7.86 28.73 11.50
N PHE A 15 6.73 28.14 11.86
CA PHE A 15 5.80 28.64 12.86
C PHE A 15 5.63 27.63 13.99
N GLN A 16 5.18 28.06 15.16
CA GLN A 16 5.07 27.22 16.34
C GLN A 16 3.63 26.89 16.66
N LEU A 17 3.36 25.63 17.00
CA LEU A 17 2.08 25.19 17.50
C LEU A 17 2.26 24.41 18.80
N ASN A 18 1.28 24.52 19.70
CA ASN A 18 1.17 23.64 20.86
C ASN A 18 0.40 22.39 20.45
N VAL A 19 1.07 21.24 20.47
CA VAL A 19 0.50 19.93 20.16
C VAL A 19 0.58 19.08 21.42
N SER A 20 -0.57 18.77 22.02
CA SER A 20 -0.68 17.97 23.25
C SER A 20 0.23 18.47 24.40
N GLY A 21 0.36 19.79 24.56
CA GLY A 21 1.18 20.40 25.61
C GLY A 21 2.64 20.66 25.22
N LYS A 22 3.09 20.23 24.03
CA LYS A 22 4.45 20.46 23.54
C LYS A 22 4.47 21.54 22.45
N ILE A 23 5.34 22.53 22.59
CA ILE A 23 5.61 23.49 21.51
C ILE A 23 6.47 22.82 20.45
N MET A 24 5.96 22.77 19.22
CA MET A 24 6.60 22.16 18.07
C MET A 24 6.73 23.17 16.93
N ASN A 25 7.81 23.08 16.17
CA ASN A 25 8.02 23.88 14.97
C ASN A 25 7.39 23.18 13.77
N PHE A 26 6.72 23.94 12.93
CA PHE A 26 6.06 23.52 11.71
C PHE A 26 6.48 24.39 10.55
N ARG A 27 6.49 23.83 9.35
CA ARG A 27 6.65 24.57 8.11
C ARG A 27 5.69 24.03 7.07
N LEU A 28 5.49 24.75 5.98
CA LEU A 28 4.72 24.24 4.85
C LEU A 28 5.69 23.58 3.86
N SER A 29 5.33 22.41 3.35
CA SER A 29 6.12 21.73 2.33
C SER A 29 6.18 22.59 1.07
N ASN A 30 7.37 22.70 0.47
CA ASN A 30 7.54 23.50 -0.75
C ASN A 30 6.82 22.89 -1.97
N GLN A 31 6.57 21.57 -1.96
CA GLN A 31 5.96 20.84 -3.07
C GLN A 31 4.44 20.77 -2.96
N TYR A 32 3.90 20.49 -1.77
CA TYR A 32 2.47 20.18 -1.58
C TYR A 32 1.74 21.17 -0.68
N GLN A 33 2.45 22.15 -0.07
CA GLN A 33 1.92 23.10 0.90
C GLN A 33 1.29 22.44 2.14
N ASP A 34 1.69 21.21 2.45
CA ASP A 34 1.22 20.48 3.62
C ASP A 34 2.02 20.87 4.87
N PRO A 35 1.41 20.91 6.07
CA PRO A 35 2.14 21.15 7.31
C PRO A 35 3.09 19.99 7.63
N GLU A 36 4.39 20.30 7.70
CA GLU A 36 5.45 19.40 8.08
C GLU A 36 5.97 19.75 9.47
N ALA A 37 6.12 18.74 10.33
CA ALA A 37 6.83 18.92 11.59
C ALA A 37 8.33 19.10 11.31
N TYR A 38 8.90 20.18 11.86
CA TYR A 38 10.30 20.55 11.67
C TYR A 38 11.10 20.20 12.92
N CYS A 39 11.85 19.10 12.86
CA CYS A 39 12.65 18.61 13.98
C CYS A 39 14.01 18.07 13.52
N HIS A 40 14.94 17.92 14.46
CA HIS A 40 16.20 17.22 14.20
C HIS A 40 15.93 15.71 14.05
N PRO A 41 16.68 14.97 13.22
CA PRO A 41 16.46 13.52 13.04
C PRO A 41 16.49 12.70 14.33
N SER A 42 17.33 13.07 15.30
CA SER A 42 17.38 12.42 16.63
C SER A 42 16.10 12.62 17.45
N ASP A 43 15.32 13.63 17.12
CA ASP A 43 14.16 14.05 17.91
C ASP A 43 12.84 13.59 17.27
N LYS A 44 12.91 12.84 16.15
CA LYS A 44 11.72 12.36 15.41
C LYS A 44 10.76 11.60 16.33
N GLU A 45 11.26 10.68 17.15
CA GLU A 45 10.42 9.92 18.08
C GLU A 45 9.70 10.83 19.08
N SER A 46 10.46 11.73 19.72
CA SER A 46 9.91 12.69 20.69
C SER A 46 8.96 13.71 20.04
N ALA A 47 9.11 13.99 18.74
CA ALA A 47 8.19 14.82 17.98
C ALA A 47 6.91 14.06 17.61
N MET A 48 6.99 12.77 17.34
CA MET A 48 5.84 11.93 16.97
C MET A 48 4.90 11.63 18.13
N GLU A 49 5.44 11.42 19.33
CA GLU A 49 4.65 11.12 20.53
C GLU A 49 3.51 12.13 20.82
N PRO A 50 3.74 13.45 20.92
CA PRO A 50 2.66 14.42 21.18
C PRO A 50 1.64 14.50 20.04
N ILE A 51 2.06 14.29 18.80
CA ILE A 51 1.16 14.21 17.64
C ILE A 51 0.23 13.01 17.79
N HIS A 52 0.80 11.85 18.11
CA HIS A 52 0.04 10.63 18.30
C HIS A 52 -0.94 10.74 19.48
N ASN A 53 -0.49 11.29 20.61
CA ASN A 53 -1.35 11.55 21.77
C ASN A 53 -2.48 12.51 21.43
N TYR A 54 -2.22 13.58 20.67
CA TYR A 54 -3.28 14.46 20.20
C TYR A 54 -4.34 13.71 19.37
N PHE A 55 -3.91 12.80 18.49
CA PHE A 55 -4.84 11.99 17.71
C PHE A 55 -5.61 10.96 18.54
N LEU A 56 -4.99 10.39 19.57
CA LEU A 56 -5.66 9.51 20.54
C LEU A 56 -6.72 10.28 21.34
N ASP A 57 -6.39 11.47 21.82
CA ASP A 57 -7.32 12.31 22.58
C ASP A 57 -8.49 12.79 21.70
N PHE A 58 -8.22 13.09 20.43
CA PHE A 58 -9.22 13.63 19.50
C PHE A 58 -10.15 12.56 18.92
N PHE A 59 -9.61 11.43 18.46
CA PHE A 59 -10.36 10.37 17.79
C PHE A 59 -10.72 9.18 18.69
N GLY A 60 -10.09 9.08 19.86
CA GLY A 60 -10.25 7.95 20.77
C GLY A 60 -9.50 6.70 20.32
N ASP A 61 -9.43 5.72 21.21
CA ASP A 61 -8.61 4.52 21.00
C ASP A 61 -9.29 3.39 20.22
N THR A 62 -10.50 3.64 19.72
CA THR A 62 -11.26 2.72 18.87
C THR A 62 -10.87 2.83 17.39
N VAL A 63 -10.22 3.92 17.00
CA VAL A 63 -9.74 4.13 15.64
C VAL A 63 -8.41 3.42 15.47
N GLU A 64 -8.21 2.84 14.29
CA GLU A 64 -6.92 2.28 13.94
C GLU A 64 -5.99 3.38 13.41
N TYR A 65 -4.81 3.48 14.02
CA TYR A 65 -3.77 4.41 13.59
C TYR A 65 -2.75 3.67 12.75
N GLN A 66 -2.40 4.25 11.60
CA GLN A 66 -1.43 3.69 10.69
C GLN A 66 -0.27 4.65 10.51
N TYR A 67 0.95 4.15 10.68
CA TYR A 67 2.16 4.87 10.29
C TYR A 67 2.60 4.38 8.91
N VAL A 68 2.66 5.31 7.96
CA VAL A 68 3.15 5.05 6.62
C VAL A 68 4.59 5.53 6.54
N GLY A 69 5.53 4.62 6.28
CA GLY A 69 6.95 4.93 6.15
C GLY A 69 7.58 4.25 4.93
N HIS A 70 8.75 4.73 4.51
CA HIS A 70 9.52 4.09 3.46
C HIS A 70 10.58 3.12 4.02
N TYR A 71 11.06 2.25 3.14
CA TYR A 71 12.12 1.28 3.46
C TYR A 71 13.37 1.95 4.08
N LYS A 72 13.88 1.37 5.18
CA LYS A 72 15.01 1.88 5.99
C LYS A 72 14.80 3.26 6.62
N GLU A 73 13.59 3.81 6.58
CA GLU A 73 13.28 5.02 7.33
C GLU A 73 13.00 4.71 8.81
N PHE A 74 12.98 5.78 9.60
CA PHE A 74 12.66 5.72 11.02
C PHE A 74 11.24 5.16 11.23
N ILE A 75 11.13 4.13 12.07
CA ILE A 75 9.87 3.57 12.56
C ILE A 75 9.70 3.99 14.02
N PRO A 76 8.63 4.73 14.37
CA PRO A 76 8.37 5.14 15.74
C PRO A 76 7.82 3.99 16.59
N HIS A 77 8.20 3.93 17.87
CA HIS A 77 7.62 2.98 18.81
C HIS A 77 6.43 3.64 19.53
N LEU A 78 5.26 3.57 18.90
CA LEU A 78 4.02 4.15 19.44
C LEU A 78 2.96 3.07 19.72
N PRO A 79 2.21 3.18 20.82
CA PRO A 79 1.15 2.23 21.12
C PRO A 79 0.00 2.33 20.11
N LYS A 80 -0.70 1.23 19.83
CA LYS A 80 -1.90 1.22 18.96
C LYS A 80 -1.68 1.79 17.54
N VAL A 81 -0.43 1.76 17.06
CA VAL A 81 -0.07 2.12 15.69
C VAL A 81 0.31 0.86 14.92
N SER A 82 -0.33 0.67 13.77
CA SER A 82 0.04 -0.35 12.79
C SER A 82 1.02 0.22 11.77
N LEU A 83 1.95 -0.62 11.31
CA LEU A 83 2.96 -0.22 10.34
C LEU A 83 2.52 -0.51 8.90
N CYS A 84 2.63 0.49 8.04
CA CYS A 84 2.46 0.41 6.60
C CYS A 84 3.77 0.80 5.92
N LEU A 85 4.44 -0.15 5.27
CA LEU A 85 5.73 0.07 4.63
C LEU A 85 5.59 0.24 3.14
N SER A 86 6.40 1.12 2.57
CA SER A 86 6.55 1.24 1.13
C SER A 86 8.00 1.06 0.67
N PHE A 87 8.17 0.25 -0.37
CA PHE A 87 9.45 -0.07 -1.00
C PHE A 87 9.40 0.45 -2.43
N TRP A 88 9.69 1.73 -2.61
CA TRP A 88 9.78 2.38 -3.91
C TRP A 88 11.25 2.71 -4.20
N ALA A 89 11.68 2.43 -5.42
CA ALA A 89 13.07 2.61 -5.85
C ALA A 89 13.40 4.06 -6.21
N ASP A 90 12.72 5.05 -5.60
CA ASP A 90 12.75 6.43 -6.06
C ASP A 90 14.14 7.09 -5.97
N ASN A 91 15.10 6.49 -5.25
CA ASN A 91 16.44 7.07 -5.04
C ASN A 91 17.60 6.06 -4.98
N VAL A 92 17.41 4.80 -5.40
CA VAL A 92 18.48 3.78 -5.30
C VAL A 92 18.94 3.40 -6.70
N GLU A 93 20.18 3.75 -7.02
CA GLU A 93 20.91 3.37 -8.24
C GLU A 93 21.16 1.84 -8.34
N GLY A 94 20.44 1.04 -7.55
CA GLY A 94 20.53 -0.40 -7.45
C GLY A 94 19.18 -1.02 -7.11
N THR A 95 18.92 -2.19 -7.68
CA THR A 95 17.77 -3.02 -7.31
C THR A 95 17.91 -3.45 -5.85
N ILE A 96 16.95 -3.10 -4.99
CA ILE A 96 16.88 -3.61 -3.61
C ILE A 96 16.76 -5.14 -3.67
N ASP A 97 17.64 -5.86 -2.96
CA ASP A 97 17.60 -7.33 -2.89
C ASP A 97 16.40 -7.77 -2.03
N ILE A 98 15.70 -8.82 -2.47
CA ILE A 98 14.60 -9.41 -1.70
C ILE A 98 15.09 -9.86 -0.31
N LYS A 99 16.32 -10.35 -0.20
CA LYS A 99 16.89 -10.76 1.10
C LYS A 99 16.97 -9.60 2.09
N ASP A 100 17.40 -8.42 1.64
CA ASP A 100 17.46 -7.24 2.50
C ASP A 100 16.07 -6.83 2.98
N ILE A 101 15.05 -6.97 2.10
CA ILE A 101 13.65 -6.74 2.46
C ILE A 101 13.20 -7.75 3.50
N GLU A 102 13.50 -9.03 3.32
CA GLU A 102 13.13 -10.09 4.27
C GLU A 102 13.74 -9.88 5.66
N GLU A 103 15.02 -9.55 5.75
CA GLU A 103 15.70 -9.23 7.01
C GLU A 103 15.06 -8.01 7.70
N TYR A 104 14.69 -6.99 6.92
CA TYR A 104 14.00 -5.82 7.43
C TYR A 104 12.58 -6.14 7.93
N LEU A 105 11.81 -6.94 7.19
CA LEU A 105 10.47 -7.36 7.59
C LEU A 105 10.51 -8.22 8.85
N ALA A 106 11.49 -9.12 8.96
CA ALA A 106 11.68 -9.97 10.14
C ALA A 106 12.04 -9.18 11.42
N SER A 107 12.62 -7.99 11.27
CA SER A 107 12.99 -7.12 12.39
C SER A 107 11.95 -6.04 12.72
N SER A 108 10.92 -5.90 11.87
CA SER A 108 9.92 -4.84 11.99
C SER A 108 8.77 -5.23 12.93
N PRO A 109 8.15 -4.25 13.64
CA PRO A 109 6.97 -4.50 14.47
C PRO A 109 5.75 -4.86 13.60
N VAL A 110 4.63 -5.23 14.25
CA VAL A 110 3.38 -5.73 13.61
C VAL A 110 3.03 -4.98 12.32
N LEU A 111 3.36 -5.60 11.18
CA LEU A 111 3.12 -5.05 9.86
C LEU A 111 1.68 -5.30 9.43
N LYS A 112 1.04 -4.24 8.96
CA LYS A 112 -0.33 -4.32 8.44
C LYS A 112 -0.39 -4.24 6.93
N HIS A 113 0.44 -3.40 6.33
CA HIS A 113 0.45 -3.20 4.89
C HIS A 113 1.86 -3.13 4.32
N ILE A 114 2.05 -3.71 3.14
CA ILE A 114 3.26 -3.55 2.33
C ILE A 114 2.88 -3.05 0.93
N SER A 115 3.49 -1.95 0.51
CA SER A 115 3.43 -1.46 -0.87
C SER A 115 4.80 -1.58 -1.52
N MET A 116 4.93 -2.21 -2.68
CA MET A 116 6.23 -2.31 -3.36
C MET A 116 6.14 -2.49 -4.86
N GLU A 117 7.23 -2.14 -5.55
CA GLU A 117 7.47 -2.52 -6.94
C GLU A 117 8.41 -3.73 -7.03
N LEU A 118 7.94 -4.80 -7.66
CA LEU A 118 8.71 -6.01 -7.94
C LEU A 118 9.15 -6.01 -9.40
N VAL A 119 10.39 -5.59 -9.62
CA VAL A 119 11.03 -5.55 -10.95
C VAL A 119 11.55 -6.95 -11.35
N LYS A 120 12.04 -7.72 -10.39
CA LYS A 120 12.60 -9.07 -10.62
C LYS A 120 11.59 -10.16 -10.29
N PRO A 121 11.66 -11.32 -10.97
CA PRO A 121 10.77 -12.45 -10.71
C PRO A 121 11.13 -13.23 -9.44
N GLU A 122 12.14 -12.78 -8.68
CA GLU A 122 12.53 -13.39 -7.43
C GLU A 122 11.33 -13.36 -6.46
N LEU A 123 11.13 -14.47 -5.74
CA LEU A 123 10.07 -14.61 -4.77
C LEU A 123 10.68 -14.59 -3.37
N PHE A 124 9.93 -14.05 -2.42
CA PHE A 124 10.23 -14.19 -1.00
C PHE A 124 10.29 -15.67 -0.60
N CYS A 125 11.15 -16.00 0.34
CA CYS A 125 11.19 -17.27 1.03
C CYS A 125 9.78 -17.65 1.53
N PRO A 126 9.35 -18.92 1.44
CA PRO A 126 8.01 -19.33 1.86
C PRO A 126 7.67 -19.00 3.32
N GLU A 127 8.68 -18.91 4.18
CA GLU A 127 8.59 -18.59 5.60
C GLU A 127 8.60 -17.08 5.89
N SER A 128 8.73 -16.24 4.86
CA SER A 128 8.81 -14.78 5.02
C SER A 128 7.54 -14.21 5.67
N GLU A 129 7.74 -13.29 6.62
CA GLU A 129 6.66 -12.50 7.26
C GLU A 129 5.85 -11.71 6.23
N PHE A 130 6.46 -11.42 5.09
CA PHE A 130 5.81 -10.83 3.93
C PHE A 130 4.49 -11.55 3.54
N TRP A 131 4.44 -12.88 3.60
CA TRP A 131 3.25 -13.64 3.21
C TRP A 131 2.11 -13.55 4.22
N GLN A 132 2.41 -13.10 5.44
CA GLN A 132 1.49 -13.09 6.57
C GLN A 132 0.87 -11.71 6.82
N VAL A 133 1.34 -10.66 6.13
CA VAL A 133 0.78 -9.31 6.28
C VAL A 133 -0.69 -9.27 5.88
N GLU A 134 -1.46 -8.40 6.54
CA GLU A 134 -2.90 -8.32 6.30
C GLU A 134 -3.21 -7.87 4.87
N SER A 135 -2.42 -6.96 4.33
CA SER A 135 -2.69 -6.37 3.02
C SER A 135 -1.43 -6.02 2.24
N ILE A 136 -1.51 -6.10 0.91
CA ILE A 136 -0.40 -5.79 0.01
C ILE A 136 -0.86 -4.94 -1.18
N THR A 137 0.02 -4.03 -1.61
CA THR A 137 -0.08 -3.33 -2.89
C THR A 137 1.18 -3.59 -3.69
N LEU A 138 1.06 -4.26 -4.84
CA LEU A 138 2.21 -4.62 -5.66
C LEU A 138 2.10 -4.07 -7.05
N ILE A 139 3.19 -3.50 -7.53
CA ILE A 139 3.43 -3.31 -8.94
C ILE A 139 4.33 -4.46 -9.41
N ILE A 140 3.81 -5.29 -10.30
CA ILE A 140 4.48 -6.49 -10.79
C ILE A 140 4.72 -6.32 -12.29
N ASN A 141 6.00 -6.27 -12.67
CA ASN A 141 6.41 -6.05 -14.06
C ASN A 141 6.45 -7.36 -14.88
N ASN A 142 6.22 -8.52 -14.23
CA ASN A 142 6.48 -9.86 -14.76
C ASN A 142 5.26 -10.80 -14.54
N ASN A 143 5.21 -11.96 -15.21
CA ASN A 143 4.18 -13.00 -15.04
C ASN A 143 4.20 -13.78 -13.69
N THR A 144 4.64 -13.16 -12.59
CA THR A 144 4.78 -13.85 -11.30
C THR A 144 3.55 -13.74 -10.39
N VAL A 145 2.48 -13.05 -10.83
CA VAL A 145 1.25 -12.85 -10.07
C VAL A 145 0.66 -14.16 -9.49
N PRO A 146 0.49 -15.24 -10.27
CA PRO A 146 -0.11 -16.46 -9.73
C PRO A 146 0.80 -17.15 -8.72
N ALA A 147 2.11 -17.15 -8.97
CA ALA A 147 3.10 -17.71 -8.04
C ALA A 147 3.09 -16.92 -6.72
N PHE A 148 3.01 -15.60 -6.82
CA PHE A 148 2.94 -14.70 -5.69
C PHE A 148 1.66 -14.95 -4.85
N LEU A 149 0.49 -14.95 -5.48
CA LEU A 149 -0.78 -15.08 -4.76
C LEU A 149 -0.95 -16.45 -4.10
N ARG A 150 -0.35 -17.51 -4.64
CA ARG A 150 -0.36 -18.86 -4.03
C ARG A 150 0.23 -18.88 -2.61
N HIS A 151 1.23 -18.04 -2.33
CA HIS A 151 1.88 -17.98 -1.03
C HIS A 151 1.23 -16.97 -0.09
N PHE A 152 0.52 -15.98 -0.63
CA PHE A 152 -0.10 -14.92 0.17
C PHE A 152 -1.22 -15.46 1.07
N ARG A 153 -1.13 -15.14 2.37
CA ARG A 153 -2.07 -15.58 3.42
C ARG A 153 -2.85 -14.42 4.05
N GLY A 154 -2.67 -13.21 3.54
CA GLY A 154 -3.38 -12.02 4.00
C GLY A 154 -4.82 -11.93 3.51
N ARG A 155 -5.47 -10.81 3.85
CA ARG A 155 -6.89 -10.53 3.60
C ARG A 155 -7.12 -9.72 2.33
N GLN A 156 -6.16 -8.86 1.96
CA GLN A 156 -6.35 -7.93 0.85
C GLN A 156 -5.13 -7.87 -0.06
N ALA A 157 -5.36 -7.97 -1.37
CA ALA A 157 -4.30 -7.84 -2.37
C ALA A 157 -4.70 -6.88 -3.49
N PHE A 158 -3.84 -5.89 -3.74
CA PHE A 158 -3.96 -4.91 -4.80
C PHE A 158 -2.78 -5.06 -5.74
N LEU A 159 -3.01 -5.55 -6.96
CA LEU A 159 -1.95 -5.83 -7.91
C LEU A 159 -2.10 -4.95 -9.14
N ARG A 160 -1.00 -4.34 -9.58
CA ARG A 160 -0.88 -3.66 -10.88
C ARG A 160 0.10 -4.45 -11.73
N CYS A 161 -0.33 -4.89 -12.89
CA CYS A 161 0.41 -5.82 -13.73
C CYS A 161 0.64 -5.24 -15.12
N TYR A 162 1.85 -5.46 -15.65
CA TYR A 162 2.27 -5.03 -16.99
C TYR A 162 2.45 -6.18 -17.97
N ASP A 163 1.98 -7.40 -17.66
CA ASP A 163 2.14 -8.59 -18.51
C ASP A 163 0.84 -9.03 -19.20
N ARG A 164 0.97 -9.42 -20.47
CA ARG A 164 -0.13 -9.76 -21.38
C ARG A 164 -0.66 -11.19 -21.18
N ASN A 165 0.07 -12.06 -20.49
CA ASN A 165 -0.37 -13.44 -20.29
C ASN A 165 -1.42 -13.52 -19.17
N THR A 166 -2.69 -13.44 -19.58
CA THR A 166 -3.82 -13.47 -18.63
C THR A 166 -4.33 -14.88 -18.33
N LEU A 167 -3.84 -15.93 -19.00
CA LEU A 167 -4.33 -17.30 -18.84
C LEU A 167 -4.05 -17.87 -17.45
N ASP A 168 -2.83 -17.70 -16.95
CA ASP A 168 -2.46 -18.18 -15.61
C ASP A 168 -3.21 -17.41 -14.52
N LEU A 169 -3.55 -16.15 -14.79
CA LEU A 169 -4.35 -15.31 -13.90
C LEU A 169 -5.82 -15.73 -13.89
N ILE A 170 -6.39 -16.01 -15.06
CA ILE A 170 -7.72 -16.58 -15.25
C ILE A 170 -7.85 -17.88 -14.46
N GLU A 171 -6.91 -18.80 -14.64
CA GLU A 171 -6.92 -20.08 -13.94
C GLU A 171 -6.85 -19.89 -12.43
N PHE A 172 -5.97 -18.99 -11.97
CA PHE A 172 -5.88 -18.64 -10.56
C PHE A 172 -7.20 -18.05 -10.02
N MET A 173 -7.84 -17.12 -10.72
CA MET A 173 -9.11 -16.53 -10.30
C MET A 173 -10.24 -17.58 -10.20
N ASN A 174 -10.27 -18.54 -11.12
CA ASN A 174 -11.25 -19.62 -11.07
C ASN A 174 -11.04 -20.51 -9.84
N ARG A 175 -9.79 -20.86 -9.50
CA ARG A 175 -9.43 -21.66 -8.31
C ARG A 175 -9.64 -20.89 -7.00
N SER A 176 -9.40 -19.58 -6.97
CA SER A 176 -9.63 -18.78 -5.76
C SER A 176 -11.12 -18.60 -5.48
N ARG A 177 -11.96 -18.45 -6.52
CA ARG A 177 -13.42 -18.42 -6.39
C ARG A 177 -14.03 -19.71 -5.86
N THR A 178 -13.45 -20.85 -6.19
CA THR A 178 -13.90 -22.15 -5.67
C THR A 178 -13.42 -22.41 -4.24
N GLY A 179 -12.60 -21.52 -3.66
CA GLY A 179 -12.06 -21.65 -2.30
C GLY A 179 -10.90 -22.64 -2.19
N GLU A 180 -10.36 -23.13 -3.31
CA GLU A 180 -9.21 -24.05 -3.34
C GLU A 180 -7.89 -23.35 -2.95
N GLN A 181 -7.81 -22.03 -3.12
CA GLN A 181 -6.63 -21.22 -2.77
C GLN A 181 -7.04 -19.91 -2.08
N CYS A 182 -6.11 -19.36 -1.28
CA CYS A 182 -6.25 -18.04 -0.63
C CYS A 182 -7.46 -17.92 0.30
N GLN A 183 -7.63 -18.86 1.23
CA GLN A 183 -8.82 -18.97 2.10
C GLN A 183 -9.13 -17.73 2.95
N LYS A 184 -8.14 -16.88 3.24
CA LYS A 184 -8.32 -15.63 4.01
C LYS A 184 -8.51 -14.39 3.14
N LEU A 185 -8.33 -14.50 1.81
CA LEU A 185 -8.39 -13.37 0.90
C LEU A 185 -9.84 -12.91 0.73
N GLU A 186 -10.13 -11.74 1.28
CA GLU A 186 -11.45 -11.10 1.24
C GLU A 186 -11.58 -10.16 0.04
N TYR A 187 -10.47 -9.55 -0.37
CA TYR A 187 -10.47 -8.57 -1.45
C TYR A 187 -9.26 -8.74 -2.36
N LEU A 188 -9.53 -8.89 -3.66
CA LEU A 188 -8.52 -8.94 -4.71
C LEU A 188 -8.87 -7.91 -5.79
N LYS A 189 -7.96 -6.98 -6.03
CA LYS A 189 -8.03 -6.05 -7.16
C LYS A 189 -6.80 -6.24 -8.03
N ILE A 190 -7.04 -6.46 -9.33
CA ILE A 190 -5.97 -6.59 -10.32
C ILE A 190 -6.22 -5.54 -11.40
N ALA A 191 -5.31 -4.60 -11.52
CA ALA A 191 -5.26 -3.63 -12.59
C ALA A 191 -4.23 -4.10 -13.63
N ILE A 192 -4.65 -4.20 -14.88
CA ILE A 192 -3.79 -4.62 -15.99
C ILE A 192 -3.62 -3.41 -16.91
N GLU A 193 -2.39 -2.95 -17.10
CA GLU A 193 -2.10 -1.74 -17.88
C GLU A 193 -1.89 -2.05 -19.37
N PHE A 194 -2.97 -2.31 -20.11
CA PHE A 194 -2.93 -2.33 -21.57
C PHE A 194 -4.14 -1.67 -22.21
N ASN A 195 -3.93 -1.16 -23.42
CA ASN A 195 -4.98 -0.57 -24.23
C ASN A 195 -6.08 -1.57 -24.65
N ASN A 196 -5.82 -2.88 -24.58
CA ASN A 196 -6.79 -3.93 -24.93
C ASN A 196 -6.76 -5.05 -23.88
N LEU A 197 -7.77 -5.09 -23.01
CA LEU A 197 -7.97 -6.23 -22.10
C LEU A 197 -8.34 -7.46 -22.92
N PRO A 198 -7.74 -8.64 -22.69
CA PRO A 198 -8.11 -9.85 -23.42
C PRO A 198 -9.60 -10.18 -23.22
N ASN A 199 -10.33 -10.36 -24.32
CA ASN A 199 -11.76 -10.69 -24.28
C ASN A 199 -12.05 -11.96 -23.46
N GLU A 200 -11.10 -12.89 -23.38
CA GLU A 200 -11.16 -14.10 -22.55
C GLU A 200 -11.38 -13.76 -21.07
N LEU A 201 -10.65 -12.78 -20.52
CA LEU A 201 -10.76 -12.34 -19.13
C LEU A 201 -12.09 -11.61 -18.84
N LEU A 202 -12.63 -10.89 -19.83
CA LEU A 202 -13.94 -10.25 -19.73
C LEU A 202 -15.08 -11.28 -19.73
N ASN A 203 -15.00 -12.24 -20.65
CA ASN A 203 -15.99 -13.29 -20.81
C ASN A 203 -16.06 -14.20 -19.57
N GLU A 204 -14.92 -14.58 -19.00
CA GLU A 204 -14.87 -15.40 -17.78
C GLU A 204 -15.39 -14.67 -16.53
N ASN A 205 -15.21 -13.36 -16.47
CA ASN A 205 -15.74 -12.55 -15.37
C ASN A 205 -17.24 -12.22 -15.52
N GLY A 206 -17.89 -12.78 -16.55
CA GLY A 206 -19.31 -12.55 -16.81
C GLY A 206 -19.63 -11.10 -17.14
N VAL A 207 -18.64 -10.33 -17.61
CA VAL A 207 -18.84 -8.94 -18.01
C VAL A 207 -19.78 -8.93 -19.21
N LYS A 208 -20.98 -8.38 -19.01
CA LYS A 208 -21.95 -8.24 -20.10
C LYS A 208 -21.41 -7.23 -21.09
N HIS A 209 -20.99 -7.70 -22.26
CA HIS A 209 -20.70 -6.82 -23.38
C HIS A 209 -21.98 -6.07 -23.78
N ILE A 210 -21.90 -4.74 -23.79
CA ILE A 210 -22.90 -3.91 -24.46
C ILE A 210 -22.63 -4.08 -25.95
N ASP A 211 -23.36 -5.03 -26.53
CA ASP A 211 -23.34 -5.30 -27.95
C ASP A 211 -23.86 -4.06 -28.68
N ALA A 212 -23.03 -3.41 -29.50
CA ALA A 212 -23.33 -2.13 -30.14
C ALA A 212 -24.59 -2.19 -31.04
N ILE A 213 -25.00 -3.40 -31.42
CA ILE A 213 -26.17 -3.66 -32.25
C ILE A 213 -27.41 -3.98 -31.39
N LYS A 214 -27.25 -4.34 -30.11
CA LYS A 214 -28.39 -4.55 -29.22
C LYS A 214 -29.00 -3.21 -28.82
N LYS A 215 -30.27 -3.03 -29.23
CA LYS A 215 -31.12 -1.94 -28.76
C LYS A 215 -31.15 -1.95 -27.22
N SER A 216 -30.71 -0.85 -26.59
CA SER A 216 -30.79 -0.68 -25.14
C SER A 216 -32.22 -0.92 -24.64
N PRO A 217 -32.41 -1.48 -23.43
CA PRO A 217 -33.74 -1.67 -22.86
C PRO A 217 -34.48 -0.34 -22.86
N MET A 218 -35.53 -0.23 -23.67
CA MET A 218 -36.38 0.95 -23.70
C MET A 218 -37.32 0.88 -22.50
N HIS A 219 -37.05 1.70 -21.49
CA HIS A 219 -37.96 1.88 -20.37
C HIS A 219 -39.30 2.42 -20.89
N THR A 220 -40.36 1.62 -20.84
CA THR A 220 -41.72 2.05 -21.21
C THR A 220 -42.49 2.38 -19.94
N LEU A 221 -42.91 3.64 -19.80
CA LEU A 221 -43.78 4.06 -18.71
C LEU A 221 -45.19 3.46 -18.91
N PRO A 222 -45.89 3.05 -17.84
CA PRO A 222 -47.27 2.61 -17.94
C PRO A 222 -48.13 3.73 -18.54
N LYS A 223 -48.92 3.39 -19.57
CA LYS A 223 -49.93 4.31 -20.09
C LYS A 223 -51.02 4.47 -19.02
N ARG A 224 -51.34 5.72 -18.69
CA ARG A 224 -52.49 6.09 -17.87
C ARG A 224 -53.80 5.72 -18.55
#